data_AF-A0A9P7KHH0-F1
#
_entry.id   AF-A0A9P7KHH0-F1
#
_cell.length_a   1.000
_cell.length_b   1.000
_cell.length_c   1.000
_cell.angle_alpha   90.00
_cell.angle_beta   90.00
_cell.angle_gamma   90.00
#
_symmetry.space_group_name_H-M   'P 1'
#
loop_
_entity.id
_entity.type
_entity.pdbx_description
1 polymer ?
#
loop_
_entity_poly.entity_id
_entity_poly.type
_entity_poly.pdbx_seq_one_letter_code
_entity_poly.pdbx_strand_id
1 'polypeptide(L)' 'MEDLLEQANEIQETLGRSYAVPDEIDEADLEAELDALALEEEEEGASYLADLNKMPDFVDEPPVEIGETPERHEAVRTTA' A
#
# COMPACT_ATOMS: atom_id res chain seq x y z
N MET A 1 -21.98 20.68 -5.09
CA MET A 1 -22.51 20.51 -3.71
C MET A 1 -22.56 19.04 -3.35
N GLU A 2 -22.87 18.17 -4.31
CA GLU A 2 -22.79 16.71 -4.20
C GLU A 2 -21.39 16.22 -3.79
N ASP A 3 -20.31 16.69 -4.44
CA ASP A 3 -18.93 16.28 -4.12
C ASP A 3 -18.51 16.55 -2.66
N LEU A 4 -18.98 17.66 -2.09
CA LEU A 4 -18.69 17.99 -0.68
C LEU A 4 -19.47 17.10 0.29
N LEU A 5 -20.67 16.65 -0.11
CA LEU A 5 -21.46 15.71 0.69
C LEU A 5 -20.86 14.30 0.60
N GLU A 6 -20.38 13.89 -0.56
CA GLU A 6 -19.68 12.62 -0.75
C GLU A 6 -18.39 12.54 0.07
N GLN A 7 -17.54 13.58 0.01
CA GLN A 7 -16.32 13.66 0.83
C GLN A 7 -16.63 13.65 2.34
N ALA A 8 -17.69 14.33 2.77
CA ALA A 8 -18.08 14.31 4.19
C ALA A 8 -18.53 12.92 4.66
N ASN A 9 -19.20 12.15 3.80
CA ASN A 9 -19.59 10.78 4.09
C ASN A 9 -18.37 9.86 4.18
N GLU A 10 -17.42 9.99 3.25
CA GLU A 10 -16.16 9.23 3.27
C GLU A 10 -15.33 9.51 4.53
N ILE A 11 -15.23 10.79 4.93
CA ILE A 11 -14.56 11.20 6.17
C ILE A 11 -15.25 10.57 7.39
N GLN A 12 -16.59 10.54 7.43
CA GLN A 12 -17.30 9.89 8.54
C GLN A 12 -17.07 8.38 8.57
N GLU A 13 -17.04 7.72 7.42
CA GLU A 13 -16.76 6.27 7.35
C GLU A 13 -15.34 5.95 7.81
N THR A 14 -14.35 6.73 7.37
CA THR A 14 -12.95 6.55 7.75
C THR A 14 -12.69 6.85 9.22
N LEU A 15 -13.26 7.94 9.76
CA LEU A 15 -13.16 8.28 11.19
C LEU A 15 -14.01 7.37 12.08
N GLY A 16 -15.02 6.69 11.54
CA GLY A 16 -15.81 5.69 12.26
C GLY A 16 -15.02 4.42 12.61
N ARG A 17 -13.82 4.25 12.05
CA ARG A 17 -12.91 3.15 12.42
C ARG A 17 -12.27 3.45 13.76
N SER A 18 -12.54 2.60 14.75
CA SER A 18 -11.86 2.67 16.03
C SER A 18 -10.49 1.99 15.94
N TYR A 19 -9.45 2.77 16.14
CA TYR A 19 -8.12 2.29 16.51
C TYR A 19 -8.08 2.36 18.03
N ALA A 20 -7.65 1.31 18.72
CA ALA A 20 -7.72 1.15 20.18
C ALA A 20 -6.81 2.12 20.96
N VAL A 21 -6.91 3.41 20.67
CA VAL A 21 -6.26 4.52 21.34
C VAL A 21 -6.89 4.66 22.72
N PRO A 22 -6.09 4.69 23.80
CA PRO A 22 -6.59 4.88 25.15
C PRO A 22 -7.35 6.21 25.32
N ASP A 23 -8.33 6.23 26.24
CA ASP A 23 -9.06 7.46 26.60
C ASP A 23 -8.17 8.51 27.27
N GLU A 24 -7.10 8.06 27.96
CA GLU A 24 -6.12 8.90 28.64
C GLU A 24 -4.73 8.55 28.12
N ILE A 25 -4.03 9.56 27.58
CA ILE A 25 -2.64 9.51 27.15
C ILE A 25 -1.93 10.76 27.65
N ASP A 26 -0.63 10.66 27.95
CA ASP A 26 0.18 11.83 28.30
C ASP A 26 0.58 12.55 27.02
N GLU A 27 -0.20 13.57 26.65
CA GLU A 27 0.03 14.37 25.44
C GLU A 27 1.40 15.07 25.46
N ALA A 28 1.92 15.43 26.63
CA ALA A 28 3.21 16.12 26.74
C ALA A 28 4.39 15.17 26.48
N ASP A 29 4.28 13.92 26.95
CA ASP A 29 5.26 12.88 26.66
C ASP A 29 5.19 12.47 25.17
N LEU A 30 3.97 12.27 24.65
CA LEU A 30 3.75 11.95 23.24
C LEU A 30 4.32 13.03 22.30
N GLU A 31 4.09 14.31 22.60
CA GLU A 31 4.62 15.41 21.79
C GLU A 31 6.17 15.41 21.80
N ALA A 32 6.79 15.17 22.95
CA ALA A 32 8.24 15.06 23.05
C ALA A 32 8.81 13.84 22.28
N GLU A 33 8.11 12.71 22.30
CA GLU A 33 8.47 11.52 21.51
C GLU A 33 8.36 11.78 20.00
N LEU A 34 7.28 12.44 19.55
CA LEU A 34 7.08 12.79 18.14
C LEU A 34 8.14 13.79 17.64
N ASP A 35 8.50 14.78 18.45
CA ASP A 35 9.60 15.71 18.14
C ASP A 35 10.94 14.97 17.99
N ALA A 36 11.21 14.01 18.88
CA ALA A 36 12.42 13.19 18.79
C ALA A 36 12.43 12.32 17.52
N LEU A 37 11.29 11.72 17.17
CA LEU A 37 11.15 10.92 15.95
C LEU A 37 11.35 11.76 14.69
N ALA A 38 10.84 12.99 14.66
CA ALA A 38 11.02 13.90 13.54
C ALA A 38 12.50 14.27 13.31
N LEU A 39 13.29 14.38 14.39
CA LEU A 39 14.74 14.60 14.29
C LEU A 39 15.47 13.37 13.72
N GLU A 40 15.03 12.16 14.07
CA GLU A 40 15.59 10.91 13.52
C GLU A 40 15.29 10.78 12.01
N GLU A 41 14.09 11.19 11.57
CA GLU A 41 13.74 11.25 10.15
C GLU A 41 14.66 12.19 9.35
N GLU A 42 15.07 13.32 9.94
CA GLU A 42 16.01 14.26 9.28
C GLU A 42 17.38 13.62 9.03
N GLU A 43 17.84 12.71 9.91
CA GLU A 43 19.12 12.02 9.78
C GLU A 43 19.06 10.80 8.82
N GLU A 44 18.01 9.98 8.90
CA GLU A 44 17.90 8.73 8.14
C GLU A 44 17.14 8.86 6.80
N GLY A 45 16.32 9.90 6.65
CA GLY A 45 15.48 10.15 5.48
C GLY A 45 14.26 9.23 5.36
N ALA A 46 13.28 9.65 4.53
CA ALA A 46 11.97 8.99 4.44
C ALA A 46 11.93 7.73 3.53
N SER A 47 12.75 6.72 3.85
CA SER A 47 12.83 5.46 3.07
C SER A 47 11.49 4.73 2.91
N TYR A 48 10.61 4.82 3.91
CA TYR A 48 9.26 4.24 3.90
C TYR A 48 8.36 4.81 2.79
N LEU A 49 8.63 6.02 2.29
CA LEU A 49 7.87 6.60 1.17
C LEU A 49 8.21 5.97 -0.18
N ALA A 50 9.37 5.28 -0.29
CA ALA A 50 9.77 4.63 -1.53
C ALA A 50 8.85 3.45 -1.90
N ASP A 51 8.24 2.81 -0.90
CA ASP A 51 7.45 1.59 -1.08
C ASP A 51 5.93 1.83 -1.10
N LEU A 52 5.45 3.08 -1.03
CA LEU A 52 4.00 3.38 -0.97
C LEU A 52 3.19 2.85 -2.16
N ASN A 53 3.81 2.73 -3.33
CA ASN A 53 3.18 2.19 -4.54
C ASN A 53 3.55 0.72 -4.81
N LYS A 54 4.38 0.11 -3.95
CA LYS A 54 4.86 -1.24 -4.18
C LYS A 54 3.74 -2.21 -3.81
N MET A 55 3.31 -3.01 -4.79
CA MET A 55 2.40 -4.11 -4.51
C MET A 55 3.09 -5.08 -3.54
N PRO A 56 2.35 -5.67 -2.59
CA PRO A 56 2.94 -6.66 -1.69
C PRO A 56 3.59 -7.80 -2.46
N ASP A 57 4.74 -8.30 -1.98
CA ASP A 57 5.54 -9.33 -2.66
C ASP A 57 4.81 -10.69 -2.84
N PHE A 58 3.63 -10.85 -2.25
CA PHE A 58 2.78 -12.03 -2.43
C PHE A 58 1.80 -11.93 -3.61
N VAL A 59 1.67 -10.75 -4.23
CA VAL A 59 0.87 -10.57 -5.43
C VAL A 59 1.75 -10.87 -6.64
N ASP A 60 1.45 -11.97 -7.32
CA ASP A 60 2.15 -12.34 -8.56
C ASP A 60 2.01 -11.24 -9.62
N GLU A 61 3.11 -10.96 -10.31
CA GLU A 61 3.13 -10.01 -11.43
C GLU A 61 2.17 -10.51 -12.53
N PRO A 62 1.36 -9.63 -13.14
CA PRO A 62 0.41 -10.05 -14.16
C PRO A 62 1.14 -10.80 -15.29
N PRO A 63 0.54 -11.86 -15.85
CA PRO A 63 1.16 -12.64 -16.90
C PRO A 63 1.55 -11.73 -18.07
N VAL A 64 2.81 -11.84 -18.50
CA VAL A 64 3.29 -11.12 -19.67
C VAL A 64 2.54 -11.64 -20.89
N GLU A 65 1.65 -10.82 -21.45
CA GLU A 65 0.99 -11.08 -22.73
C GLU A 65 2.05 -11.08 -23.84
N ILE A 66 2.64 -12.25 -24.07
CA ILE A 66 3.42 -12.53 -25.27
C ILE A 66 2.46 -12.46 -26.45
N GLY A 67 2.51 -11.34 -27.18
CA GLY A 67 1.66 -11.08 -28.34
C GLY A 67 1.54 -12.28 -29.27
N GLU A 68 0.29 -12.65 -29.55
CA GLU A 68 -0.26 -13.53 -30.58
C GLU A 68 0.74 -14.37 -31.43
N THR A 69 0.65 -15.69 -31.26
CA THR A 69 1.16 -16.86 -32.05
C THR A 69 1.64 -16.60 -33.49
N PRO A 70 2.74 -17.24 -33.96
CA PRO A 70 2.69 -18.65 -34.42
C PRO A 70 3.96 -19.46 -34.04
N GLU A 71 3.90 -20.78 -33.85
CA GLU A 71 4.15 -21.77 -34.90
C GLU A 71 3.71 -23.16 -34.41
N ARG A 72 2.94 -23.84 -35.26
CA ARG A 72 2.62 -25.26 -35.12
C ARG A 72 3.90 -26.08 -35.24
N HIS A 73 4.38 -26.66 -34.15
CA HIS A 73 5.23 -27.85 -34.25
C HIS A 73 4.38 -29.07 -33.92
N GLU A 74 3.85 -29.67 -34.98
CA GLU A 74 3.19 -30.97 -34.98
C GLU A 74 4.07 -32.00 -34.26
N ALA A 75 3.49 -32.69 -33.27
CA ALA A 75 4.13 -33.83 -32.63
C ALA A 75 4.35 -34.94 -33.67
N VAL A 76 5.59 -35.06 -34.15
CA VAL A 76 6.02 -36.17 -34.98
C VAL A 76 5.84 -37.45 -34.17
N ARG A 77 4.91 -38.31 -34.64
CA ARG A 77 4.84 -39.71 -34.22
C ARG A 77 6.22 -40.34 -34.41
N THR A 78 6.81 -40.85 -33.35
CA THR A 78 7.77 -41.95 -33.46
C THR A 78 7.26 -43.10 -32.61
N THR A 79 6.87 -44.12 -33.35
CA THR A 79 6.59 -45.49 -32.95
C THR A 79 7.79 -46.13 -32.26
N ALA A 80 7.55 -46.88 -31.19
CA ALA A 80 8.36 -48.01 -30.75
C ALA A 80 7.42 -49.10 -30.22
#